data_AF-A0A553C862-F1
#
_entry.id   AF-A0A553C862-F1
#
_cell.length_a   1.000
_cell.length_b   1.000
_cell.length_c   1.000
_cell.angle_alpha   90.00
_cell.angle_beta   90.00
_cell.angle_gamma   90.00
#
_symmetry.space_group_name_H-M   'P 1'
#
loop_
_entity.id
_entity.type
_entity.pdbx_description
1 polymer ?
#
loop_
_entity_poly.entity_id
_entity_poly.type
_entity_poly.pdbx_seq_one_letter_code
_entity_poly.pdbx_strand_id
1 'polypeptide(L)' 'MKNLLFTNWHTMRWVRLAFALFLFMQAFTTMEWFFVAFGLFFLFQVVFNLGCGPNGCSIPNTKYSKK' A
#
# COMPACT_ATOMS: atom_id res chain seq x y z
N MET A 1 21.86 -5.62 -3.93
CA MET A 1 20.43 -5.42 -4.26
C MET A 1 19.49 -6.39 -3.52
N LYS A 2 19.83 -6.80 -2.29
CA LYS A 2 19.00 -7.71 -1.46
C LYS A 2 18.26 -6.92 -0.35
N ASN A 3 18.87 -5.80 0.04
CA ASN A 3 18.39 -4.92 1.10
C ASN A 3 17.19 -4.03 0.71
N LEU A 4 16.79 -3.90 -0.55
CA LEU A 4 15.55 -3.17 -0.88
C LEU A 4 14.28 -4.02 -0.70
N LEU A 5 14.43 -5.35 -0.77
CA LEU A 5 13.33 -6.29 -0.54
C LEU A 5 13.07 -6.52 0.95
N PHE A 6 14.08 -6.30 1.81
CA PHE A 6 14.02 -6.52 3.26
C PHE A 6 14.23 -5.26 4.12
N THR A 7 14.69 -4.15 3.54
CA THR A 7 14.79 -2.85 4.21
C THR A 7 13.88 -1.87 3.44
N ASN A 8 12.97 -1.20 4.17
CA ASN A 8 11.76 -0.52 3.70
C ASN A 8 10.51 -1.39 3.53
N TRP A 9 10.35 -2.46 4.32
CA TRP A 9 9.02 -3.00 4.57
C TRP A 9 8.28 -2.03 5.49
N HIS A 10 7.74 -0.98 4.87
CA HIS A 10 6.98 0.06 5.56
C HIS A 10 5.83 -0.62 6.29
N THR A 11 5.71 -0.37 7.60
CA THR A 11 4.59 -0.83 8.43
C THR A 11 3.23 -0.60 7.76
N MET A 12 3.11 0.46 6.95
CA MET A 12 1.93 0.77 6.14
C MET A 12 1.51 -0.35 5.17
N ARG A 13 2.44 -1.13 4.60
CA ARG A 13 2.12 -2.25 3.69
C ARG A 13 1.43 -3.39 4.45
N TRP A 14 1.89 -3.67 5.66
CA TRP A 14 1.28 -4.65 6.55
C TRP A 14 -0.10 -4.21 7.05
N VAL A 15 -0.25 -2.94 7.40
CA VAL A 15 -1.55 -2.37 7.79
C VAL A 15 -2.56 -2.50 6.65
N ARG A 16 -2.18 -2.15 5.40
CA ARG A 16 -3.06 -2.32 4.23
C ARG A 16 -3.42 -3.78 3.97
N LEU A 17 -2.47 -4.71 4.15
CA LEU A 17 -2.71 -6.15 3.99
C LEU A 17 -3.68 -6.68 5.07
N ALA A 18 -3.47 -6.30 6.34
CA ALA A 18 -4.37 -6.63 7.44
C ALA A 18 -5.79 -6.10 7.17
N PHE A 19 -5.91 -4.88 6.65
CA PHE A 19 -7.20 -4.28 6.29
C PHE A 19 -7.87 -5.02 5.13
N ALA A 20 -7.12 -5.42 4.10
CA ALA A 20 -7.65 -6.23 3.00
C ALA A 20 -8.19 -7.58 3.50
N LEU A 21 -7.44 -8.27 4.36
CA LEU A 21 -7.88 -9.53 4.97
C LEU A 21 -9.12 -9.36 5.85
N PHE A 22 -9.19 -8.27 6.61
CA PHE A 22 -10.36 -7.93 7.41
C PHE A 22 -11.60 -7.73 6.53
N LEU A 23 -11.48 -7.01 5.41
CA LEU A 23 -12.58 -6.81 4.47
C LEU A 23 -13.02 -8.13 3.83
N PHE A 24 -12.09 -9.03 3.49
CA PHE A 24 -12.45 -10.36 2.99
C PHE A 24 -13.17 -11.20 4.05
N MET A 25 -12.71 -11.21 5.30
CA MET A 25 -13.41 -11.87 6.41
C MET A 25 -14.84 -11.35 6.55
N GLN A 26 -15.01 -10.02 6.50
CA GLN A 26 -16.33 -9.41 6.57
C GLN A 26 -17.20 -9.80 5.37
N ALA A 27 -16.62 -9.83 4.16
CA ALA A 27 -17.30 -10.27 2.94
C ALA A 27 -17.86 -11.70 3.06
N PHE A 28 -17.12 -12.61 3.70
CA PHE A 28 -17.61 -13.97 3.93
C PHE A 28 -18.77 -14.01 4.93
N THR A 29 -18.74 -13.17 5.96
CA THR A 29 -19.81 -13.14 6.98
C THR A 29 -21.09 -12.46 6.48
N THR A 30 -21.00 -11.39 5.70
CA THR A 30 -22.17 -10.64 5.21
C THR A 30 -22.63 -11.10 3.83
N MET A 31 -21.81 -11.87 3.11
CA MET A 31 -22.03 -12.27 1.70
C MET A 31 -22.23 -11.09 0.74
N GLU A 32 -21.81 -9.89 1.14
CA GLU A 32 -21.94 -8.68 0.33
C GLU A 32 -20.76 -8.56 -0.64
N TRP A 33 -21.06 -8.51 -1.95
CA TRP A 33 -20.05 -8.50 -3.01
C TRP A 33 -19.17 -7.24 -3.00
N PHE A 34 -19.69 -6.14 -2.45
CA PHE A 34 -18.97 -4.87 -2.31
C PHE A 34 -17.68 -5.03 -1.52
N PHE A 35 -17.68 -5.76 -0.41
CA PHE A 35 -16.48 -5.94 0.42
C PHE A 35 -15.37 -6.72 -0.32
N VAL A 36 -15.75 -7.64 -1.21
CA VAL A 36 -14.79 -8.35 -2.07
C VAL A 36 -14.08 -7.38 -3.01
N ALA A 37 -14.83 -6.46 -3.64
CA ALA A 37 -14.25 -5.45 -4.55
C ALA A 37 -13.25 -4.53 -3.83
N PHE A 38 -13.59 -4.04 -2.62
CA PHE A 38 -12.67 -3.21 -1.82
C PHE A 38 -11.48 -4.02 -1.30
N GLY A 39 -11.69 -5.25 -0.86
CA GLY A 39 -10.60 -6.15 -0.44
C GLY A 39 -9.59 -6.38 -1.57
N LEU A 40 -10.08 -6.62 -2.79
CA LEU A 40 -9.25 -6.76 -3.99
C LEU A 40 -8.47 -5.49 -4.32
N PHE A 41 -9.10 -4.32 -4.21
CA PHE A 41 -8.44 -3.03 -4.42
C PHE A 41 -7.26 -2.82 -3.46
N PHE A 42 -7.46 -3.02 -2.15
CA PHE A 42 -6.37 -2.89 -1.17
C PHE A 42 -5.29 -3.97 -1.35
N LEU A 43 -5.66 -5.19 -1.73
CA LEU A 43 -4.72 -6.25 -2.04
C LEU A 43 -3.86 -5.87 -3.25
N PHE A 44 -4.46 -5.33 -4.30
CA PHE A 44 -3.75 -4.81 -5.48
C PHE A 44 -2.76 -3.71 -5.09
N GLN A 45 -3.15 -2.76 -4.24
CA GLN A 45 -2.24 -1.73 -3.72
C GLN A 45 -1.04 -2.31 -2.96
N VAL A 46 -1.23 -3.40 -2.20
CA VAL A 46 -0.14 -4.08 -1.46
C VAL A 46 0.81 -4.82 -2.40
N VAL A 47 0.29 -5.45 -3.46
CA VAL A 47 1.10 -6.20 -4.45
C VAL A 47 1.94 -5.24 -5.27
N PHE A 48 1.31 -4.22 -5.85
CA PHE A 48 1.97 -3.29 -6.76
C PHE A 48 2.64 -2.10 -6.04
N ASN A 49 2.53 -2.01 -4.70
CA ASN A 49 2.93 -0.83 -3.93
C ASN A 49 2.35 0.49 -4.49
N LEU A 50 1.20 0.41 -5.16
CA LEU A 50 0.51 1.57 -5.72
C LEU A 50 -0.13 2.34 -4.57
N GLY A 51 0.51 3.45 -4.20
CA GLY A 51 0.00 4.40 -3.23
C GLY A 51 1.04 5.48 -2.95
N CYS A 52 0.57 6.64 -2.48
CA CYS A 52 1.47 7.60 -1.85
C CYS A 52 2.07 6.96 -0.60
N GLY A 53 3.27 6.39 -0.74
CA GLY A 53 4.16 6.16 0.39
C GLY A 53 4.80 7.48 0.81
N PRO A 54 5.65 7.49 1.85
CA PRO A 54 6.39 8.70 2.24
C PRO A 54 7.29 9.29 1.15
N ASN A 55 7.53 8.54 0.05
CA ASN A 55 8.24 9.00 -1.15
C ASN A 55 7.31 9.25 -2.36
N GLY A 56 6.01 8.98 -2.25
CA GLY A 56 5.04 9.20 -3.32
C GLY A 56 4.66 10.67 -3.36
N CYS A 57 5.18 11.39 -4.35
CA CYS A 57 5.23 12.85 -4.47
C CYS A 57 6.29 13.52 -3.57
N SER A 58 7.53 13.02 -3.56
CA SER A 58 8.65 13.89 -3.21
C SER A 58 8.84 14.93 -4.32
N ILE A 59 8.53 16.19 -4.03
CA ILE A 59 8.99 17.32 -4.85
C ILE A 59 10.52 17.21 -4.90
N PRO A 60 11.15 17.15 -6.09
CA PRO A 60 12.60 17.07 -6.15
C PRO A 60 13.17 18.30 -5.44
N ASN A 61 13.96 18.09 -4.39
CA ASN A 61 14.74 19.13 -3.75
C ASN A 61 15.89 19.51 -4.70
N THR A 62 15.59 20.15 -5.83
CA THR A 62 16.60 20.85 -6.61
C THR A 62 17.06 22.02 -5.76
N LYS A 63 18.12 21.82 -4.96
CA LYS A 63 18.89 22.95 -4.44
C LYS A 63 19.42 23.69 -5.68
N TYR A 64 18.78 24.79 -6.04
CA TYR A 64 19.36 25.76 -6.96
C TYR A 64 20.63 26.29 -6.29
N SER A 65 21.77 25.66 -6.60
CA SER A 65 23.08 26.22 -6.34
C SER A 65 23.22 27.42 -7.27
N LYS A 66 22.83 28.60 -6.79
CA LYS A 66 23.21 29.86 -7.43
C LYS A 66 24.74 29.97 -7.31
N LYS A 67 25.40 29.63 -8.42
CA LYS A 67 26.80 29.99 -8.68
C LYS A 67 26.89 31.49 -8.95
#